data_AF-A0A9D6J4A1-F1
#
_entry.id   AF-A0A9D6J4A1-F1
#
_cell.length_a   1.000
_cell.length_b   1.000
_cell.length_c   1.000
_cell.angle_alpha   90.00
_cell.angle_beta   90.00
_cell.angle_gamma   90.00
#
_symmetry.space_group_name_H-M   'P 1'
#
loop_
_entity.id
_entity.type
_entity.pdbx_description
1 polymer ?
#
loop_
_entity_poly.entity_id
_entity_poly.type
_entity_poly.pdbx_seq_one_letter_code
_entity_poly.pdbx_strand_id
1 'polypeptide(L)'
;MTTAAPGTRPDKLGVLGGMGPLATVDFLAKLIALTPAVADDQHIPVIVTSEPQIPPRPAARLDPANPSPLPALLARRDFLVGAGARAIAMPCNTAHFWYDELTDGLAIPFLHIVEAVIATLDKRGLGGATVGLIGT
;
A
#
# COMPACT_ATOMS: atom_id res chain seq x y z
N MET A 1 -18.47 27.54 -5.93
CA MET A 1 -17.01 27.35 -6.06
C MET A 1 -16.41 27.69 -4.72
N THR A 2 -16.24 26.68 -3.86
CA THR A 2 -15.73 26.90 -2.50
C THR A 2 -14.25 26.54 -2.53
N THR A 3 -13.41 27.56 -2.50
CA THR A 3 -11.95 27.44 -2.40
C THR A 3 -11.59 26.92 -1.01
N ALA A 4 -10.87 25.80 -0.96
CA ALA A 4 -10.31 25.26 0.28
C ALA A 4 -9.31 26.27 0.89
N ALA A 5 -9.31 26.39 2.22
CA ALA A 5 -8.47 27.32 2.96
C ALA A 5 -6.96 27.06 2.76
N PRO A 6 -6.11 28.10 2.75
CA PRO A 6 -4.65 27.94 2.65
C PRO A 6 -4.08 27.48 4.00
N GLY A 7 -3.44 26.31 4.06
CA GLY A 7 -2.81 25.90 5.33
C GLY A 7 -2.16 24.51 5.47
N THR A 8 -2.47 23.50 4.67
CA THR A 8 -1.77 22.20 4.75
C THR A 8 -1.56 21.64 3.35
N ARG A 9 -0.30 21.39 2.98
CA ARG A 9 -0.01 20.53 1.82
C ARG A 9 -0.77 19.21 2.02
N PRO A 10 -1.44 18.67 0.99
CA PRO A 10 -2.14 17.40 1.14
C PRO A 10 -1.15 16.34 1.64
N ASP A 11 -1.60 15.56 2.63
CA ASP A 11 -0.84 14.47 3.23
C ASP A 11 -0.36 13.51 2.13
N LYS A 12 0.96 13.22 2.09
CA LYS A 12 1.54 12.38 1.05
C LYS A 12 1.23 10.91 1.32
N LEU A 13 0.80 10.18 0.29
CA LEU A 13 0.71 8.72 0.34
C LEU A 13 2.07 8.09 -0.01
N GLY A 14 2.59 7.22 0.85
CA GLY A 14 3.69 6.34 0.54
C GLY A 14 3.21 5.05 -0.12
N VAL A 15 3.80 4.65 -1.22
CA VAL A 15 3.51 3.37 -1.90
C VAL A 15 4.74 2.48 -1.82
N LEU A 16 4.66 1.44 -0.98
CA LEU A 16 5.67 0.41 -0.84
C LEU A 16 5.44 -0.66 -1.92
N GLY A 17 5.93 -0.39 -3.14
CA GLY A 17 5.76 -1.23 -4.32
C GLY A 17 7.01 -2.04 -4.70
N GLY A 18 7.03 -2.52 -5.95
CA GLY A 18 8.08 -3.38 -6.51
C GLY A 18 7.76 -4.87 -6.53
N MET A 19 6.58 -5.28 -6.02
CA MET A 19 6.25 -6.67 -5.70
C MET A 19 5.00 -7.23 -6.42
N GLY A 20 4.83 -7.08 -7.74
CA GLY A 20 5.81 -6.67 -8.74
C GLY A 20 5.71 -5.20 -9.22
N PRO A 21 6.61 -4.76 -10.09
CA PRO A 21 6.59 -3.40 -10.66
C PRO A 21 5.27 -3.07 -11.38
N LEU A 22 4.73 -4.01 -12.17
CA LEU A 22 3.46 -3.80 -12.88
C LEU A 22 2.27 -3.61 -11.93
N ALA A 23 2.22 -4.36 -10.83
CA ALA A 23 1.17 -4.17 -9.82
C ALA A 23 1.28 -2.78 -9.16
N THR A 24 2.50 -2.25 -9.04
CA THR A 24 2.73 -0.90 -8.51
C THR A 24 2.21 0.16 -9.49
N VAL A 25 2.51 0.01 -10.79
CA VAL A 25 1.99 0.90 -11.85
C VAL A 25 0.46 0.84 -11.92
N ASP A 26 -0.13 -0.36 -11.87
CA ASP A 26 -1.57 -0.56 -11.87
C ASP A 26 -2.24 0.10 -10.65
N PHE A 27 -1.65 -0.03 -9.46
CA PHE A 27 -2.12 0.68 -8.27
C PHE A 27 -2.11 2.20 -8.46
N LEU A 28 -1.04 2.77 -9.02
CA LEU A 28 -0.95 4.21 -9.27
C LEU A 28 -1.97 4.67 -10.30
N ALA A 29 -2.16 3.91 -11.38
CA ALA A 29 -3.17 4.20 -12.40
C ALA A 29 -4.58 4.22 -11.78
N LYS A 30 -4.91 3.23 -10.93
CA LYS A 30 -6.18 3.18 -10.20
C LYS A 30 -6.32 4.32 -9.21
N LEU A 31 -5.26 4.67 -8.48
CA LEU A 31 -5.27 5.79 -7.54
C LEU A 31 -5.62 7.10 -8.26
N ILE A 32 -4.98 7.37 -9.41
CA ILE A 32 -5.25 8.55 -10.23
C ILE A 32 -6.70 8.53 -10.72
N ALA A 33 -7.15 7.42 -11.33
CA ALA A 33 -8.49 7.30 -11.91
C ALA A 33 -9.63 7.38 -10.87
N LEU A 34 -9.38 6.91 -9.64
CA LEU A 34 -10.36 6.91 -8.55
C LEU A 34 -10.29 8.16 -7.67
N THR A 35 -9.29 9.03 -7.86
CA THR A 35 -9.24 10.32 -7.18
C THR A 35 -10.22 11.28 -7.87
N PRO A 36 -11.20 11.87 -7.15
CA PRO A 36 -12.16 12.81 -7.73
C PRO A 36 -11.51 14.19 -7.96
N ALA A 37 -10.53 14.25 -8.85
CA ALA A 37 -9.81 15.44 -9.24
C ALA A 37 -10.30 15.93 -10.61
N VAL A 38 -10.46 17.25 -10.76
CA VAL A 38 -10.76 17.91 -12.04
C VAL A 38 -9.55 18.66 -12.61
N ALA A 39 -8.44 18.69 -11.87
CA ALA A 39 -7.17 19.31 -12.25
C ALA A 39 -5.99 18.59 -11.56
N ASP A 40 -4.78 18.74 -12.13
CA ASP A 40 -3.57 18.04 -11.68
C ASP A 40 -3.22 18.29 -10.21
N ASP A 41 -3.41 19.52 -9.72
CA ASP A 41 -3.09 19.94 -8.35
C ASP A 41 -4.04 19.40 -7.28
N GLN A 42 -5.11 18.72 -7.69
CA GLN A 42 -6.09 18.09 -6.81
C GLN A 42 -5.81 16.60 -6.57
N HIS A 43 -4.83 16.02 -7.29
CA HIS A 43 -4.42 14.64 -7.06
C HIS A 43 -3.68 14.47 -5.73
N ILE A 44 -3.75 13.26 -5.17
CA ILE A 44 -3.04 12.88 -3.96
C ILE A 44 -1.53 12.91 -4.25
N PRO A 45 -0.71 13.64 -3.46
CA PRO A 45 0.75 13.56 -3.59
C PRO A 45 1.25 12.17 -3.21
N VAL A 46 2.07 11.55 -4.06
CA VAL A 46 2.56 10.17 -3.85
C VAL A 46 4.07 10.11 -3.83
N ILE A 47 4.63 9.33 -2.91
CA ILE A 47 6.03 8.87 -2.92
C ILE A 47 6.01 7.37 -3.15
N VAL A 48 6.69 6.89 -4.18
CA VAL A 48 6.68 5.47 -4.55
C VAL A 48 8.08 4.90 -4.42
N THR A 49 8.20 3.78 -3.70
CA THR A 49 9.35 2.88 -3.85
C THR A 49 8.92 1.72 -4.76
N SER A 50 9.67 1.45 -5.82
CA SER A 50 9.43 0.29 -6.69
C SER A 50 10.72 -0.51 -6.81
N GLU A 51 10.99 -1.33 -5.80
CA GLU A 51 12.23 -2.11 -5.69
C GLU A 51 11.95 -3.62 -5.95
N PRO A 52 12.15 -4.10 -7.18
CA PRO A 52 11.92 -5.51 -7.50
C PRO A 52 12.97 -6.45 -6.90
N GLN A 53 14.05 -5.92 -6.32
CA GLN A 53 15.07 -6.69 -5.61
C GLN A 53 14.60 -7.21 -4.25
N ILE A 54 13.43 -6.78 -3.75
CA ILE A 54 12.83 -7.36 -2.54
C ILE A 54 12.63 -8.87 -2.76
N PRO A 55 13.20 -9.73 -1.89
CA PRO A 55 13.12 -11.17 -2.03
C PRO A 55 11.70 -11.72 -2.29
N PRO A 56 11.56 -12.86 -3.00
CA PRO A 56 10.26 -13.47 -3.28
C PRO A 56 9.52 -13.89 -1.99
N ARG A 57 8.33 -13.33 -1.78
CA ARG A 57 7.53 -13.54 -0.56
C ARG A 57 7.09 -15.01 -0.37
N PRO A 58 6.52 -15.70 -1.38
CA PRO A 58 6.09 -17.09 -1.18
C PRO A 58 7.26 -18.01 -0.82
N ALA A 59 8.42 -17.85 -1.48
CA ALA A 59 9.61 -18.67 -1.21
C ALA A 59 10.13 -18.46 0.23
N ALA A 60 10.24 -17.21 0.67
CA ALA A 60 10.67 -16.87 2.03
C ALA A 60 9.68 -17.34 3.11
N ARG A 61 8.38 -17.38 2.78
CA ARG A 61 7.35 -17.87 3.71
C ARG A 61 7.38 -19.38 3.89
N LEU A 62 7.65 -20.12 2.80
CA LEU A 62 7.58 -21.57 2.76
C LEU A 62 8.87 -22.24 3.26
N ASP A 63 10.02 -21.60 3.09
CA ASP A 63 11.31 -22.15 3.50
C ASP A 63 12.18 -21.05 4.15
N PRO A 64 12.48 -21.16 5.47
CA PRO A 64 13.35 -20.23 6.17
C PRO A 64 14.79 -20.13 5.65
N ALA A 65 15.24 -21.07 4.82
CA ALA A 65 16.54 -20.98 4.16
C ALA A 65 16.57 -19.92 3.04
N ASN A 66 15.40 -19.51 2.53
CA ASN A 66 15.31 -18.44 1.54
C ASN A 66 15.47 -17.06 2.20
N PRO A 67 16.04 -16.07 1.48
CA PRO A 67 16.19 -14.72 2.00
C PRO A 67 14.85 -14.09 2.39
N SER A 68 14.76 -13.60 3.63
CA SER A 68 13.57 -12.88 4.10
C SER A 68 13.42 -11.54 3.39
N PRO A 69 12.19 -11.15 2.96
CA PRO A 69 11.94 -9.83 2.39
C PRO A 69 11.86 -8.73 3.46
N LEU A 70 11.68 -9.10 4.73
CA LEU A 70 11.41 -8.16 5.82
C LEU A 70 12.45 -7.03 5.96
N PRO A 71 13.78 -7.28 5.91
CA PRO A 71 14.75 -6.19 6.02
C PRO A 71 14.61 -5.13 4.91
N ALA A 72 14.35 -5.56 3.68
CA ALA A 72 14.13 -4.64 2.56
C ALA A 72 12.80 -3.90 2.69
N LEU A 73 11.74 -4.60 3.12
CA LEU A 73 10.43 -4.01 3.41
C LEU A 73 10.51 -2.92 4.48
N LEU A 74 11.17 -3.17 5.60
CA LEU A 74 11.38 -2.20 6.69
C LEU A 74 12.17 -0.98 6.19
N ALA A 75 13.25 -1.21 5.44
CA ALA A 75 14.05 -0.12 4.88
C ALA A 75 13.23 0.78 3.93
N ARG A 76 12.34 0.20 3.10
CA ARG A 76 11.46 0.99 2.22
C ARG A 76 10.35 1.70 2.98
N ARG A 77 9.77 1.06 3.99
CA ARG A 77 8.80 1.69 4.92
C ARG A 77 9.43 2.92 5.58
N ASP A 78 10.61 2.78 6.17
CA ASP A 78 11.28 3.86 6.90
C ASP A 78 11.69 5.00 5.97
N PHE A 79 12.13 4.67 4.75
CA PHE A 79 12.36 5.66 3.70
C PHE A 79 11.09 6.47 3.39
N LEU A 80 9.94 5.83 3.21
CA LEU A 80 8.67 6.52 2.93
C LEU A 80 8.26 7.45 4.08
N VAL A 81 8.39 6.97 5.33
CA VAL A 81 8.15 7.79 6.53
C VAL A 81 9.07 9.00 6.55
N GLY A 82 10.38 8.80 6.37
CA GLY A 82 11.38 9.87 6.35
C GLY A 82 11.20 10.86 5.20
N ALA A 83 10.64 10.42 4.07
CA ALA A 83 10.32 11.29 2.93
C ALA A 83 9.00 12.10 3.13
N GLY A 84 8.34 11.89 4.27
CA GLY A 84 7.15 12.64 4.69
C GLY A 84 5.84 12.01 4.25
N ALA A 85 5.80 10.69 4.01
CA ALA A 85 4.54 9.97 3.89
C ALA A 85 3.75 10.05 5.19
N ARG A 86 2.42 10.18 5.07
CA ARG A 86 1.48 10.28 6.19
C ARG A 86 0.50 9.10 6.24
N ALA A 87 0.54 8.25 5.23
CA ALA A 87 -0.04 6.91 5.19
C ALA A 87 0.82 6.05 4.25
N ILE A 88 0.78 4.72 4.42
CA ILE A 88 1.45 3.76 3.53
C ILE A 88 0.44 2.79 2.92
N ALA A 89 0.55 2.53 1.62
CA ALA A 89 -0.13 1.44 0.92
C ALA A 89 0.89 0.49 0.29
N MET A 90 0.59 -0.81 0.26
CA MET A 90 1.46 -1.83 -0.33
C MET A 90 0.68 -2.69 -1.32
N PRO A 91 0.86 -2.50 -2.64
CA PRO A 91 0.15 -3.27 -3.66
C PRO A 91 0.72 -4.69 -3.84
N CYS A 92 0.71 -5.49 -2.76
CA CYS A 92 1.16 -6.89 -2.76
C CYS A 92 0.45 -7.68 -1.66
N ASN A 93 -0.38 -8.67 -2.03
CA ASN A 93 -1.11 -9.50 -1.05
C ASN A 93 -0.16 -10.28 -0.14
N THR A 94 0.79 -11.03 -0.71
CA THR A 94 1.67 -11.92 0.08
C THR A 94 2.63 -11.18 1.01
N ALA A 95 2.98 -9.94 0.69
CA ALA A 95 3.82 -9.12 1.57
C ALA A 95 3.11 -8.72 2.87
N HIS A 96 1.77 -8.78 2.93
CA HIS A 96 1.02 -8.55 4.17
C HIS A 96 1.19 -9.67 5.18
N PHE A 97 1.86 -10.78 4.84
CA PHE A 97 2.30 -11.74 5.85
C PHE A 97 3.24 -11.11 6.91
N TRP A 98 4.01 -10.08 6.52
CA TRP A 98 4.90 -9.33 7.42
C TRP A 98 4.27 -8.00 7.91
N TYR A 99 2.95 -7.90 7.89
CA TYR A 99 2.26 -6.64 8.20
C TYR A 99 2.46 -6.22 9.67
N ASP A 100 2.45 -7.17 10.60
CA ASP A 100 2.63 -6.87 12.02
C ASP A 100 4.01 -6.27 12.29
N GLU A 101 5.08 -6.87 11.73
CA GLU A 101 6.44 -6.33 11.83
C GLU A 101 6.60 -4.99 11.08
N LEU A 102 5.89 -4.82 9.97
CA LEU A 102 5.89 -3.57 9.21
C LEU A 102 5.20 -2.43 9.97
N THR A 103 4.18 -2.73 10.78
CA THR A 103 3.41 -1.74 11.52
C THR A 103 3.87 -1.52 12.95
N ASP A 104 4.70 -2.42 13.47
CA ASP A 104 5.30 -2.25 14.79
C ASP A 104 6.04 -0.91 14.90
N GLY A 105 5.71 -0.15 15.95
CA GLY A 105 6.25 1.19 16.19
C GLY A 105 5.87 2.28 15.17
N LEU A 106 5.00 2.00 14.19
CA LEU A 106 4.65 2.96 13.15
C LEU A 106 3.60 3.98 13.61
N ALA A 107 3.92 5.27 13.55
CA ALA A 107 3.03 6.35 13.96
C ALA A 107 2.00 6.80 12.89
N ILE A 108 2.13 6.29 11.66
CA ILE A 108 1.24 6.59 10.54
C ILE A 108 0.49 5.33 10.12
N PRO A 109 -0.74 5.45 9.58
CA PRO A 109 -1.48 4.28 9.12
C PRO A 109 -0.76 3.57 7.98
N PHE A 110 -0.61 2.25 8.11
CA PHE A 110 -0.33 1.34 7.01
C PHE A 110 -1.66 0.69 6.62
N LEU A 111 -2.09 0.82 5.38
CA LEU A 111 -3.34 0.26 4.92
C LEU A 111 -3.20 -1.23 4.61
N HIS A 112 -3.94 -2.08 5.33
CA HIS A 112 -3.99 -3.51 5.08
C HIS A 112 -4.90 -3.83 3.89
N ILE A 113 -4.37 -4.50 2.85
CA ILE A 113 -5.10 -4.75 1.60
C ILE A 113 -6.33 -5.63 1.79
N VAL A 114 -6.26 -6.64 2.66
CA VAL A 114 -7.40 -7.54 2.94
C VAL A 114 -8.52 -6.82 3.70
N GLU A 115 -8.19 -6.02 4.71
CA GLU A 115 -9.17 -5.18 5.42
C GLU A 115 -9.88 -4.20 4.47
N ALA A 116 -9.15 -3.63 3.50
CA ALA A 116 -9.75 -2.78 2.47
C ALA A 116 -10.77 -3.54 1.59
N VAL A 117 -10.51 -4.81 1.29
CA VAL A 117 -11.44 -5.68 0.56
C VAL A 117 -12.65 -6.03 1.44
N ILE A 118 -12.45 -6.43 2.69
CA ILE A 118 -13.52 -6.74 3.65
C ILE A 118 -14.46 -5.53 3.79
N ALA A 119 -13.90 -4.34 4.06
CA ALA A 119 -14.67 -3.11 4.15
C ALA A 119 -15.46 -2.79 2.86
N THR A 120 -14.93 -3.18 1.70
CA THR A 120 -15.63 -3.00 0.42
C THR A 120 -16.78 -3.99 0.25
N LEU A 121 -16.62 -5.24 0.68
CA LEU A 121 -17.68 -6.25 0.66
C LEU A 121 -18.83 -5.86 1.58
N ASP A 122 -18.51 -5.39 2.79
CA ASP A 122 -19.51 -4.92 3.75
C ASP A 122 -20.32 -3.74 3.20
N LYS A 123 -19.65 -2.75 2.59
CA LYS A 123 -20.31 -1.61 1.93
C LYS A 123 -21.24 -2.03 0.78
N ARG A 124 -21.01 -3.20 0.19
CA ARG A 124 -21.84 -3.77 -0.88
C ARG A 124 -22.94 -4.69 -0.35
N GLY A 125 -23.09 -4.84 0.97
CA GLY A 125 -24.06 -5.75 1.58
C GLY A 125 -23.69 -7.23 1.42
N LEU A 126 -22.41 -7.53 1.19
CA LEU A 126 -21.89 -8.90 1.01
C LEU A 126 -21.14 -9.41 2.25
N GLY A 127 -21.29 -8.74 3.40
CA GLY A 127 -20.72 -9.18 4.66
C GLY A 127 -21.24 -10.58 5.03
N GLY A 128 -20.31 -11.50 5.32
CA GLY A 128 -20.63 -12.91 5.62
C GLY A 128 -20.94 -13.80 4.41
N ALA A 129 -20.84 -13.28 3.18
CA ALA A 129 -21.00 -14.10 1.99
C ALA A 129 -19.83 -15.07 1.78
N THR A 130 -20.09 -16.22 1.15
CA THR A 130 -19.02 -17.10 0.66
C THR A 130 -18.37 -16.48 -0.57
N VAL A 131 -17.07 -16.20 -0.48
CA VAL A 131 -16.29 -15.56 -1.55
C VAL A 131 -15.18 -16.52 -2.03
N GLY A 132 -15.07 -16.70 -3.34
CA GLY A 132 -13.94 -17.40 -3.94
C GLY A 132 -12.66 -16.56 -3.84
N LEU A 133 -11.59 -17.15 -3.32
CA LEU A 133 -10.28 -16.49 -3.18
C LEU A 133 -9.33 -16.93 -4.30
N ILE A 134 -8.73 -15.97 -4.99
CA ILE A 134 -7.64 -16.22 -5.95
C ILE A 134 -6.41 -15.47 -5.44
N GLY A 135 -5.35 -16.20 -5.13
CA GLY A 135 -4.12 -15.68 -4.53
C GLY A 135 -2.94 -16.62 -4.72
N THR A 136 -1.77 -16.20 -4.25
CA THR A 136 -0.51 -16.97 -4.25
C THR A 136 -0.12 -17.36 -2.85
#